data_AF-A0A2H9VPX1-F1
#
_entry.id   AF-A0A2H9VPX1-F1
#
_cell.length_a   1.000
_cell.length_b   1.000
_cell.length_c   1.000
_cell.angle_alpha   90.00
_cell.angle_beta   90.00
_cell.angle_gamma   90.00
#
_symmetry.space_group_name_H-M   'P 1'
#
loop_
_entity.id
_entity.type
_entity.pdbx_description
1 polymer ?
#
loop_
_entity_poly.entity_id
_entity_poly.type
_entity_poly.pdbx_seq_one_letter_code
_entity_poly.pdbx_strand_id
1 'polypeptide(L)'
;MITKPFSKIALPYFLTGLISAIMLQRIGLRYFYPLIPPPIMNNISIVFFIGVLLDMLFLLPKNFKNHPDPYSMLAFWQDALRYLIALDMCIFGVCKFFGLQFNTPLALLDNPFNTISDSELMWAFFGHSRIYTLLIGGIEIAGGLLVIFRKTRLLGVFVLLPVTLNIFFLDVFYNGIVTSVYIGIEIAGLVYLLWIEYPRLVKIFFTDDDLKRYFFKSKVIRNLVKLSVIVIPFILMAIVEYPQYYPEINGKYVVKQLKVNGKDIAVPSVDSVLTKVYIDKNDIVLEYNKPWKRLIGNYKYNEDNRQLTATWRFPQSARDTLKAQITPATVGGKATLTGKMGKESLNIEIERINNGTR
;
A
#
# COMPACT_ATOMS: atom_id res chain seq x y z
N MET A 1 -9.58 47.97 21.62
CA MET A 1 -10.41 46.93 20.97
C MET A 1 -9.54 46.13 20.02
N ILE A 2 -9.08 44.93 20.43
CA ILE A 2 -8.39 44.02 19.51
C ILE A 2 -9.48 43.30 18.72
N THR A 3 -9.73 43.72 17.48
CA THR A 3 -10.63 43.01 16.57
C THR A 3 -10.08 41.61 16.35
N LYS A 4 -10.73 40.60 16.96
CA LYS A 4 -10.33 39.20 16.85
C LYS A 4 -10.48 38.77 15.39
N PRO A 5 -9.48 38.10 14.78
CA PRO A 5 -9.55 37.78 13.37
C PRO A 5 -10.54 36.63 13.13
N PHE A 6 -11.64 36.92 12.44
CA PHE A 6 -12.62 35.95 11.91
C PHE A 6 -11.95 34.78 11.17
N SER A 7 -10.75 34.99 10.61
CA SER A 7 -9.97 33.93 9.95
C SER A 7 -9.71 32.71 10.83
N LYS A 8 -9.67 32.85 12.17
CA LYS A 8 -9.42 31.72 13.08
C LYS A 8 -10.61 30.76 13.21
N ILE A 9 -11.84 31.24 13.04
CA ILE A 9 -13.06 30.41 13.14
C ILE A 9 -13.51 29.85 11.79
N ALA A 10 -13.20 30.55 10.71
CA ALA A 10 -13.59 30.18 9.36
C ALA A 10 -13.12 28.77 8.96
N LEU A 11 -11.85 28.44 9.26
CA LEU A 11 -11.26 27.15 8.90
C LEU A 11 -11.88 25.94 9.62
N PRO A 12 -11.96 25.88 10.98
CA PRO A 12 -12.61 24.75 11.65
C PRO A 12 -14.10 24.65 11.32
N TYR A 13 -14.78 25.79 11.11
CA TYR A 13 -16.17 25.80 10.64
C TYR A 13 -16.30 25.11 9.28
N PHE A 14 -15.50 25.55 8.31
CA PHE A 14 -15.51 25.00 6.95
C PHE A 14 -15.21 23.49 6.93
N LEU A 15 -14.16 23.06 7.64
CA LEU A 15 -13.79 21.64 7.73
C LEU A 15 -14.90 20.82 8.40
N THR A 16 -15.50 21.32 9.48
CA THR A 16 -16.63 20.65 10.17
C THR A 16 -17.81 20.47 9.22
N GLY A 17 -18.19 21.53 8.51
CA GLY A 17 -19.31 21.51 7.58
C GLY A 17 -19.08 20.61 6.37
N LEU A 18 -17.86 20.61 5.82
CA LEU A 18 -17.50 19.74 4.70
C LEU A 18 -17.47 18.27 5.11
N ILE A 19 -16.84 17.93 6.25
CA ILE A 19 -16.82 16.56 6.78
C ILE A 19 -18.24 16.09 7.10
N SER A 20 -19.06 16.90 7.79
CA SER A 20 -20.44 16.50 8.11
C SER A 20 -21.29 16.28 6.87
N ALA A 21 -21.13 17.08 5.80
CA ALA A 21 -21.84 16.86 4.53
C ALA A 21 -21.45 15.52 3.88
N ILE A 22 -20.16 15.20 3.84
CA ILE A 22 -19.66 13.94 3.27
C ILE A 22 -20.09 12.75 4.13
N MET A 23 -20.00 12.86 5.46
CA MET A 23 -20.47 11.83 6.39
C MET A 23 -21.97 11.58 6.21
N LEU A 24 -22.78 12.63 6.09
CA LEU A 24 -24.22 12.53 5.83
C LEU A 24 -24.49 11.73 4.56
N GLN A 25 -23.80 12.07 3.46
CA GLN A 25 -23.92 11.34 2.20
C GLN A 25 -23.55 9.86 2.37
N ARG A 26 -22.39 9.58 2.97
CA ARG A 26 -21.85 8.22 3.08
C ARG A 26 -22.70 7.33 4.00
N ILE A 27 -23.09 7.84 5.17
CA ILE A 27 -23.98 7.13 6.10
C ILE A 27 -25.35 6.94 5.46
N GLY A 28 -25.86 7.98 4.80
CA GLY A 28 -27.11 7.95 4.04
C GLY A 28 -27.14 6.84 2.99
N LEU A 29 -26.15 6.83 2.10
CA LEU A 29 -26.03 5.84 1.03
C LEU A 29 -25.79 4.42 1.55
N ARG A 30 -25.15 4.26 2.71
CA ARG A 30 -24.85 2.95 3.26
C ARG A 30 -26.02 2.34 4.03
N TYR A 31 -26.67 3.12 4.88
CA TYR A 31 -27.63 2.62 5.85
C TYR A 31 -29.09 2.96 5.51
N PHE A 32 -29.32 4.02 4.73
CA PHE A 32 -30.66 4.49 4.37
C PHE A 32 -31.00 4.29 2.90
N TYR A 33 -30.15 3.60 2.11
CA TYR A 33 -30.39 3.31 0.70
C TYR A 33 -31.78 2.72 0.38
N PRO A 34 -32.34 1.79 1.19
CA PRO A 34 -33.68 1.26 0.92
C PRO A 34 -34.80 2.30 1.06
N LEU A 35 -34.57 3.36 1.84
CA LEU A 35 -35.55 4.41 2.12
C LEU A 35 -35.33 5.66 1.25
N ILE A 36 -34.07 5.97 0.95
CA ILE A 36 -33.66 7.17 0.23
C ILE A 36 -32.78 6.77 -0.96
N PRO A 37 -33.29 6.88 -2.21
CA PRO A 37 -32.52 6.62 -3.41
C PRO A 37 -31.22 7.45 -3.48
N PRO A 38 -30.13 6.92 -4.08
CA PRO A 38 -28.84 7.61 -4.15
C PRO A 38 -28.88 9.03 -4.70
N PRO A 39 -29.61 9.33 -5.80
CA PRO A 39 -29.67 10.71 -6.32
C PRO A 39 -30.26 11.69 -5.31
N ILE A 40 -31.26 11.25 -4.52
CA ILE A 40 -31.90 12.09 -3.50
C ILE A 40 -30.93 12.32 -2.34
N MET A 41 -30.24 11.28 -1.86
CA MET A 41 -29.24 11.42 -0.79
C MET A 41 -28.08 12.34 -1.20
N ASN A 42 -27.63 12.26 -2.45
CA ASN A 42 -26.62 13.15 -2.99
C ASN A 42 -27.10 14.61 -2.98
N ASN A 43 -28.33 14.87 -3.43
CA ASN A 43 -28.91 16.21 -3.42
C ASN A 43 -29.06 16.77 -2.00
N ILE A 44 -29.53 15.96 -1.04
CA ILE A 44 -29.62 16.36 0.37
C ILE A 44 -28.24 16.82 0.90
N SER A 45 -27.20 16.06 0.59
CA SER A 45 -25.84 16.35 1.04
C SER A 45 -25.26 17.61 0.38
N ILE A 46 -25.54 17.82 -0.92
CA ILE A 46 -25.15 19.03 -1.65
C ILE A 46 -25.87 20.26 -1.08
N VAL A 47 -27.18 20.17 -0.86
CA VAL A 47 -27.98 21.27 -0.28
C VAL A 47 -27.49 21.62 1.12
N PHE A 48 -27.20 20.60 1.95
CA PHE A 48 -26.61 20.79 3.27
C PHE A 48 -25.26 21.52 3.18
N PHE A 49 -24.38 21.09 2.27
CA PHE A 49 -23.09 21.73 2.06
C PHE A 49 -23.21 23.19 1.57
N ILE A 50 -24.11 23.47 0.63
CA ILE A 50 -24.39 24.84 0.18
C ILE A 50 -24.91 25.67 1.36
N GLY A 51 -25.79 25.11 2.20
CA GLY A 51 -26.27 25.77 3.41
C GLY A 51 -25.14 26.13 4.37
N VAL A 52 -24.19 25.22 4.60
CA VAL A 52 -22.97 25.47 5.39
C VAL A 52 -22.17 26.63 4.79
N LEU A 53 -21.97 26.66 3.46
CA LEU A 53 -21.21 27.73 2.79
C LEU A 53 -21.92 29.08 2.90
N LEU A 54 -23.24 29.11 2.71
CA LEU A 54 -24.03 30.33 2.86
C LEU A 54 -24.01 30.85 4.30
N ASP A 55 -24.14 29.96 5.28
CA ASP A 55 -23.99 30.34 6.69
C ASP A 55 -22.60 30.91 6.96
N MET A 56 -21.54 30.24 6.50
CA MET A 56 -20.15 30.70 6.64
C MET A 56 -19.92 32.10 6.06
N LEU A 57 -20.50 32.40 4.90
CA LEU A 57 -20.30 33.66 4.18
C LEU A 57 -21.16 34.80 4.74
N PHE A 58 -22.40 34.54 5.15
CA PHE A 58 -23.38 35.59 5.45
C PHE A 58 -23.79 35.67 6.92
N LEU A 59 -23.88 34.56 7.63
CA LEU A 59 -24.43 34.47 8.98
C LEU A 59 -23.32 34.37 10.03
N LEU A 60 -22.32 33.52 9.81
CA LEU A 60 -21.17 33.33 10.68
C LEU A 60 -20.43 34.64 11.00
N PRO A 61 -20.16 35.56 10.05
CA PRO A 61 -19.47 36.82 10.36
C PRO A 61 -20.32 37.74 11.24
N LYS A 62 -21.65 37.74 11.04
CA LYS A 62 -22.60 38.53 11.85
C LYS A 62 -22.69 37.95 13.27
N ASN A 63 -22.87 36.64 13.37
CA ASN A 63 -22.93 35.91 14.63
C ASN A 63 -21.62 36.06 15.41
N PHE A 64 -20.46 35.94 14.76
CA PHE A 64 -19.16 36.10 15.39
C PHE A 64 -18.93 37.51 15.95
N LYS A 65 -19.35 38.56 15.22
CA LYS A 65 -19.25 39.96 15.70
C LYS A 65 -20.15 40.22 16.91
N ASN A 66 -21.34 39.61 16.93
CA ASN A 66 -22.35 39.82 17.96
C ASN A 66 -22.23 38.83 19.14
N HIS A 67 -21.35 37.82 19.05
CA HIS A 67 -21.24 36.79 20.09
C HIS A 67 -20.57 37.36 21.36
N PRO A 68 -21.14 37.15 22.56
CA PRO A 68 -20.58 37.65 23.81
C PRO A 68 -19.15 37.16 24.07
N ASP A 69 -18.86 35.91 23.68
CA ASP A 69 -17.51 35.33 23.76
C ASP A 69 -17.13 34.59 22.47
N PRO A 70 -16.39 35.22 21.54
CA PRO A 70 -15.94 34.56 20.31
C PRO A 70 -15.01 33.35 20.53
N TYR A 71 -14.40 33.18 21.71
CA TYR A 71 -13.52 32.04 21.99
C TYR A 71 -14.29 30.75 22.25
N SER A 72 -15.40 30.79 22.99
CA SER A 72 -16.31 29.65 23.14
C SER A 72 -16.87 29.20 21.79
N MET A 73 -17.20 30.13 20.89
CA MET A 73 -17.66 29.81 19.53
C MET A 73 -16.56 29.09 18.72
N LEU A 74 -15.31 29.55 18.80
CA LEU A 74 -14.17 28.86 18.18
C LEU A 74 -13.98 27.46 18.79
N ALA A 75 -14.02 27.35 20.11
CA ALA A 75 -13.85 26.09 20.81
C ALA A 75 -14.95 25.07 20.43
N PHE A 76 -16.18 25.54 20.24
CA PHE A 76 -17.29 24.71 19.76
C PHE A 76 -16.98 24.09 18.40
N TRP A 77 -16.57 24.88 17.39
CA TRP A 77 -16.26 24.34 16.06
C TRP A 77 -15.03 23.44 16.05
N GLN A 78 -14.04 23.71 16.90
CA GLN A 78 -12.90 22.81 17.09
C GLN A 78 -13.32 21.48 17.72
N ASP A 79 -14.20 21.51 18.72
CA ASP A 79 -14.75 20.32 19.36
C ASP A 79 -15.67 19.54 18.41
N ALA A 80 -16.45 20.22 17.56
CA ALA A 80 -17.29 19.62 16.52
C ALA A 80 -16.46 18.91 15.44
N LEU A 81 -15.44 19.59 14.89
CA LEU A 81 -14.50 18.98 13.94
C LEU A 81 -13.88 17.71 14.52
N ARG A 82 -13.41 17.80 15.77
CA ARG A 82 -12.79 16.70 16.51
C ARG A 82 -13.74 15.52 16.68
N TYR A 83 -14.99 15.81 17.03
CA TYR A 83 -16.03 14.79 17.20
C TYR A 83 -16.35 14.09 15.88
N LEU A 84 -16.48 14.83 14.77
CA LEU A 84 -16.77 14.23 13.46
C LEU A 84 -15.64 13.32 12.99
N ILE A 85 -14.38 13.74 13.10
CA ILE A 85 -13.23 12.90 12.76
C ILE A 85 -13.22 11.63 13.63
N ALA A 86 -13.43 11.78 14.94
CA ALA A 86 -13.44 10.64 15.85
C ALA A 86 -14.58 9.66 15.53
N LEU A 87 -15.79 10.18 15.27
CA LEU A 87 -16.94 9.39 14.87
C LEU A 87 -16.64 8.62 13.59
N ASP A 88 -16.05 9.28 12.60
CA ASP A 88 -15.75 8.65 11.31
C ASP A 88 -14.73 7.51 11.44
N MET A 89 -13.61 7.77 12.11
CA MET A 89 -12.58 6.75 12.35
C MET A 89 -13.15 5.57 13.14
N CYS A 90 -14.03 5.82 14.12
CA CYS A 90 -14.70 4.75 14.84
C CYS A 90 -15.65 3.95 13.94
N ILE A 91 -16.44 4.60 13.07
CA ILE A 91 -17.32 3.91 12.12
C ILE A 91 -16.51 3.01 11.19
N PHE A 92 -15.42 3.52 10.61
CA PHE A 92 -14.55 2.73 9.73
C PHE A 92 -13.89 1.56 10.46
N GLY A 93 -13.35 1.80 11.65
CA GLY A 93 -12.74 0.74 12.45
C GLY A 93 -13.76 -0.32 12.87
N VAL A 94 -14.96 0.07 13.28
CA VAL A 94 -16.05 -0.87 13.59
C VAL A 94 -16.47 -1.67 12.37
N CYS A 95 -16.56 -1.04 11.18
CA CYS A 95 -16.83 -1.76 9.95
C CYS A 95 -15.79 -2.85 9.66
N LYS A 96 -14.50 -2.58 9.94
CA LYS A 96 -13.44 -3.60 9.86
C LYS A 96 -13.66 -4.71 10.89
N PHE A 97 -14.07 -4.41 12.12
CA PHE A 97 -14.40 -5.41 13.13
C PHE A 97 -15.57 -6.32 12.76
N PHE A 98 -16.54 -5.85 11.98
CA PHE A 98 -17.67 -6.67 11.53
C PHE A 98 -17.48 -7.29 10.13
N GLY A 99 -16.30 -7.19 9.52
CA GLY A 99 -16.05 -7.75 8.19
C GLY A 99 -16.86 -7.05 7.09
N LEU A 100 -17.21 -5.78 7.31
CA LEU A 100 -17.95 -4.96 6.34
C LEU A 100 -17.00 -4.18 5.41
N GLN A 101 -15.71 -4.47 5.46
CA GLN A 101 -14.66 -3.94 4.58
C GLN A 101 -13.67 -5.05 4.22
N PHE A 102 -13.03 -4.92 3.06
CA PHE A 102 -12.04 -5.86 2.53
C PHE A 102 -12.59 -7.26 2.26
N ASN A 103 -13.82 -7.34 1.76
CA ASN A 103 -14.39 -8.61 1.32
C ASN A 103 -13.99 -8.89 -0.13
N THR A 104 -13.56 -10.13 -0.38
CA THR A 104 -13.27 -10.64 -1.71
C THR A 104 -14.45 -11.49 -2.19
N PRO A 105 -15.22 -11.05 -3.20
CA PRO A 105 -16.27 -11.86 -3.79
C PRO A 105 -15.72 -13.16 -4.36
N LEU A 106 -16.48 -14.25 -4.26
CA LEU A 106 -16.05 -15.56 -4.80
C LEU A 106 -15.78 -15.50 -6.31
N ALA A 107 -16.56 -14.72 -7.06
CA ALA A 107 -16.37 -14.53 -8.50
C ALA A 107 -15.00 -13.92 -8.84
N LEU A 108 -14.40 -13.12 -7.95
CA LEU A 108 -13.06 -12.57 -8.17
C LEU A 108 -11.98 -13.66 -8.14
N LEU A 109 -12.21 -14.76 -7.41
CA LEU A 109 -11.25 -15.86 -7.27
C LEU A 109 -11.09 -16.66 -8.57
N ASP A 110 -12.09 -16.62 -9.44
CA ASP A 110 -12.07 -17.30 -10.75
C ASP A 110 -11.36 -16.45 -11.82
N ASN A 111 -11.12 -15.16 -11.55
CA ASN A 111 -10.46 -14.28 -12.50
C ASN A 111 -8.96 -14.62 -12.60
N PRO A 112 -8.40 -14.65 -13.82
CA PRO A 112 -6.96 -14.67 -14.01
C PRO A 112 -6.29 -13.52 -13.24
N PHE A 113 -5.15 -13.78 -12.60
CA PHE A 113 -4.48 -12.78 -11.76
C PHE A 113 -4.14 -11.47 -12.50
N ASN A 114 -3.91 -11.53 -13.81
CA ASN A 114 -3.61 -10.37 -14.66
C ASN A 114 -4.84 -9.55 -15.07
N THR A 115 -6.06 -9.99 -14.74
CA THR A 115 -7.30 -9.25 -15.01
C THR A 115 -7.91 -8.62 -13.76
N ILE A 116 -7.34 -8.90 -12.58
CA ILE A 116 -7.76 -8.31 -11.31
C ILE A 116 -7.32 -6.84 -11.30
N SER A 117 -8.25 -5.92 -11.03
CA SER A 117 -7.91 -4.49 -10.93
C SER A 117 -7.06 -4.19 -9.69
N ASP A 118 -6.34 -3.08 -9.71
CA ASP A 118 -5.49 -2.64 -8.58
C ASP A 118 -6.28 -2.50 -7.28
N SER A 119 -7.50 -1.94 -7.35
CA SER A 119 -8.44 -1.84 -6.23
C SER A 119 -8.82 -3.22 -5.68
N GLU A 120 -9.24 -4.13 -6.55
CA GLU A 120 -9.66 -5.49 -6.13
C GLU A 120 -8.50 -6.27 -5.51
N LEU A 121 -7.30 -6.14 -6.06
CA LEU A 121 -6.10 -6.76 -5.53
C LEU A 121 -5.75 -6.20 -4.14
N MET A 122 -5.82 -4.88 -3.97
CA MET A 122 -5.61 -4.22 -2.69
C MET A 122 -6.64 -4.72 -1.65
N TRP A 123 -7.92 -4.75 -2.01
CA TRP A 123 -8.98 -5.23 -1.12
C TRP A 123 -8.78 -6.70 -0.74
N ALA A 124 -8.40 -7.56 -1.69
CA ALA A 124 -8.09 -8.96 -1.42
C ALA A 124 -6.87 -9.13 -0.50
N PHE A 125 -5.83 -8.31 -0.66
CA PHE A 125 -4.66 -8.32 0.22
C PHE A 125 -5.03 -8.00 1.68
N PHE A 126 -5.76 -6.90 1.91
CA PHE A 126 -6.18 -6.52 3.25
C PHE A 126 -7.22 -7.50 3.85
N GLY A 127 -8.02 -8.15 2.99
CA GLY A 127 -9.01 -9.15 3.39
C GLY A 127 -8.41 -10.51 3.75
N HIS A 128 -7.23 -10.84 3.22
CA HIS A 128 -6.60 -12.15 3.41
C HIS A 128 -6.25 -12.43 4.88
N SER A 129 -5.72 -11.44 5.61
CA SER A 129 -5.33 -11.59 7.02
C SER A 129 -6.31 -10.89 7.94
N ARG A 130 -7.24 -11.66 8.52
CA ARG A 130 -8.26 -11.13 9.43
C ARG A 130 -7.68 -10.37 10.63
N ILE A 131 -6.60 -10.89 11.21
CA ILE A 131 -5.91 -10.27 12.36
C ILE A 131 -5.34 -8.92 11.96
N TYR A 132 -4.73 -8.82 10.77
CA TYR A 132 -4.19 -7.57 10.26
C TYR A 132 -5.30 -6.51 10.07
N THR A 133 -6.44 -6.91 9.48
CA THR A 133 -7.60 -6.02 9.35
C THR A 133 -8.12 -5.50 10.70
N LEU A 134 -8.18 -6.38 11.71
CA LEU A 134 -8.64 -6.03 13.06
C LEU A 134 -7.67 -5.08 13.76
N LEU A 135 -6.36 -5.25 13.57
CA LEU A 135 -5.35 -4.33 14.11
C LEU A 135 -5.52 -2.92 13.54
N ILE A 136 -5.70 -2.79 12.22
CA ILE A 136 -5.94 -1.48 11.59
C ILE A 136 -7.21 -0.84 12.16
N GLY A 137 -8.32 -1.58 12.20
CA GLY A 137 -9.57 -1.07 12.78
C GLY A 137 -9.46 -0.71 14.25
N GLY A 138 -8.65 -1.45 15.01
CA GLY A 138 -8.40 -1.19 16.43
C GLY A 138 -7.63 0.12 16.64
N ILE A 139 -6.65 0.40 15.77
CA ILE A 139 -5.90 1.66 15.78
C ILE A 139 -6.79 2.84 15.40
N GLU A 140 -7.68 2.68 14.41
CA GLU A 140 -8.65 3.72 14.03
C GLU A 140 -9.62 4.05 15.17
N ILE A 141 -10.18 3.03 15.84
CA ILE A 141 -11.07 3.21 16.99
C ILE A 141 -10.31 3.86 18.16
N ALA A 142 -9.14 3.32 18.51
CA ALA A 142 -8.33 3.84 19.61
C ALA A 142 -7.93 5.30 19.35
N GLY A 143 -7.48 5.63 18.14
CA GLY A 143 -7.15 6.97 17.71
C GLY A 143 -8.37 7.91 17.78
N GLY A 144 -9.53 7.46 17.29
CA GLY A 144 -10.79 8.20 17.37
C GLY A 144 -11.17 8.53 18.82
N LEU A 145 -11.17 7.53 19.70
CA LEU A 145 -11.46 7.71 21.13
C LEU A 145 -10.47 8.66 21.81
N LEU A 146 -9.18 8.53 21.54
CA LEU A 146 -8.14 9.40 22.09
C LEU A 146 -8.30 10.86 21.64
N VAL A 147 -8.73 11.08 20.39
CA VAL A 147 -8.96 12.43 19.86
C VAL A 147 -10.13 13.11 20.57
N ILE A 148 -11.16 12.39 21.03
CA ILE A 148 -12.31 13.00 21.73
C ILE A 148 -11.91 13.71 23.03
N PHE A 149 -11.03 13.12 23.84
CA PHE A 149 -10.67 13.68 25.13
C PHE A 149 -9.59 14.75 25.00
N ARG A 150 -9.85 15.94 25.55
CA ARG A 150 -8.93 17.10 25.51
C ARG A 150 -7.51 16.78 25.99
N LYS A 151 -7.37 15.88 26.98
CA LYS A 151 -6.07 15.48 27.54
C LYS A 151 -5.26 14.58 26.61
N THR A 152 -5.92 13.72 25.84
CA THR A 152 -5.29 12.73 24.95
C THR A 152 -5.33 13.11 23.48
N ARG A 153 -5.95 14.26 23.14
CA ARG A 153 -6.12 14.75 21.77
C ARG A 153 -4.84 14.65 20.94
N LEU A 154 -3.73 15.15 21.46
CA LEU A 154 -2.47 15.17 20.71
C LEU A 154 -1.97 13.75 20.41
N LEU A 155 -2.10 12.82 21.37
CA LEU A 155 -1.76 11.42 21.18
C LEU A 155 -2.67 10.79 20.12
N GLY A 156 -3.98 11.07 20.17
CA GLY A 156 -4.93 10.60 19.16
C GLY A 156 -4.58 11.10 17.76
N VAL A 157 -4.17 12.37 17.61
CA VAL A 157 -3.72 12.91 16.31
C VAL A 157 -2.45 12.20 15.83
N PHE A 158 -1.49 11.90 16.71
CA PHE A 158 -0.30 11.13 16.35
C PHE A 158 -0.58 9.68 15.94
N VAL A 159 -1.68 9.10 16.44
CA VAL A 159 -2.13 7.76 16.05
C VAL A 159 -2.87 7.82 14.71
N LEU A 160 -3.84 8.73 14.57
CA LEU A 160 -4.69 8.81 13.39
C LEU A 160 -3.95 9.35 12.17
N LEU A 161 -3.15 10.40 12.30
CA LEU A 161 -2.56 11.07 11.15
C LEU A 161 -1.72 10.12 10.25
N PRO A 162 -0.81 9.27 10.79
CA PRO A 162 -0.08 8.30 9.96
C PRO A 162 -0.99 7.23 9.33
N VAL A 163 -2.01 6.77 10.06
CA VAL A 163 -2.95 5.74 9.58
C VAL A 163 -3.82 6.29 8.46
N THR A 164 -4.48 7.42 8.68
CA THR A 164 -5.30 8.09 7.68
C THR A 164 -4.47 8.51 6.46
N LEU A 165 -3.22 8.93 6.65
CA LEU A 165 -2.30 9.22 5.53
C LEU A 165 -1.94 7.97 4.72
N ASN A 166 -1.73 6.83 5.39
CA ASN A 166 -1.50 5.57 4.69
C ASN A 166 -2.73 5.14 3.88
N ILE A 167 -3.93 5.24 4.47
CA ILE A 167 -5.20 4.94 3.77
C ILE A 167 -5.37 5.89 2.58
N PHE A 168 -5.08 7.18 2.74
CA PHE A 168 -5.13 8.15 1.64
C PHE A 168 -4.22 7.76 0.48
N PHE A 169 -2.97 7.38 0.74
CA PHE A 169 -2.06 6.98 -0.33
C PHE A 169 -2.50 5.68 -1.01
N LEU A 170 -2.99 4.71 -0.24
CA LEU A 170 -3.57 3.50 -0.80
C LEU A 170 -4.74 3.81 -1.73
N ASP A 171 -5.68 4.67 -1.31
CA ASP A 171 -6.79 5.05 -2.18
C ASP A 171 -6.32 5.82 -3.42
N VAL A 172 -5.36 6.74 -3.29
CA VAL A 172 -4.85 7.51 -4.46
C VAL A 172 -4.21 6.60 -5.50
N PHE A 173 -3.40 5.62 -5.06
CA PHE A 173 -2.64 4.76 -5.96
C PHE A 173 -3.44 3.54 -6.47
N TYR A 174 -4.44 3.05 -5.73
CA TYR A 174 -5.16 1.82 -6.08
C TYR A 174 -6.66 2.02 -6.39
N ASN A 175 -7.30 3.08 -5.88
CA ASN A 175 -8.74 3.37 -6.06
C ASN A 175 -9.03 4.67 -6.84
N GLY A 176 -8.00 5.48 -7.10
CA GLY A 176 -8.09 6.75 -7.82
C GLY A 176 -8.25 7.99 -6.94
N ILE A 177 -8.00 9.17 -7.52
CA ILE A 177 -7.94 10.42 -6.75
C ILE A 177 -9.31 10.90 -6.25
N VAL A 178 -10.39 10.65 -7.01
CA VAL A 178 -11.74 11.14 -6.69
C VAL A 178 -12.29 10.50 -5.41
N THR A 179 -12.03 9.21 -5.22
CA THR A 179 -12.42 8.46 -4.01
C THR A 179 -11.61 8.88 -2.79
N SER A 180 -10.43 9.47 -2.98
CA SER A 180 -9.50 9.86 -1.92
C SER A 180 -9.74 11.26 -1.34
N VAL A 181 -10.55 12.10 -2.00
CA VAL A 181 -10.73 13.51 -1.62
C VAL A 181 -11.24 13.66 -0.18
N TYR A 182 -12.15 12.80 0.26
CA TYR A 182 -12.70 12.88 1.61
C TYR A 182 -11.65 12.62 2.69
N ILE A 183 -10.78 11.63 2.48
CA ILE A 183 -9.68 11.31 3.39
C ILE A 183 -8.71 12.49 3.46
N GLY A 184 -8.45 13.15 2.32
CA GLY A 184 -7.65 14.37 2.28
C GLY A 184 -8.21 15.51 3.15
N ILE A 185 -9.54 15.64 3.20
CA ILE A 185 -10.23 16.62 4.06
C ILE A 185 -10.11 16.23 5.55
N GLU A 186 -10.24 14.96 5.88
CA GLU A 186 -10.01 14.46 7.24
C GLU A 186 -8.56 14.69 7.69
N ILE A 187 -7.58 14.44 6.81
CA ILE A 187 -6.17 14.77 7.04
C ILE A 187 -6.00 16.26 7.28
N ALA A 188 -6.64 17.13 6.49
CA ALA A 188 -6.60 18.57 6.73
C ALA A 188 -7.17 18.94 8.12
N GLY A 189 -8.22 18.25 8.56
CA GLY A 189 -8.76 18.34 9.92
C GLY A 189 -7.76 17.92 11.00
N LEU A 190 -7.10 16.78 10.83
CA LEU A 190 -6.07 16.28 11.75
C LEU A 190 -4.85 17.20 11.80
N VAL A 191 -4.39 17.71 10.65
CA VAL A 191 -3.31 18.69 10.54
C VAL A 191 -3.70 20.00 11.22
N TYR A 192 -4.94 20.45 11.09
CA TYR A 192 -5.44 21.61 11.83
C TYR A 192 -5.44 21.39 13.34
N LEU A 193 -5.86 20.20 13.82
CA LEU A 193 -5.78 19.86 15.24
C LEU A 193 -4.33 19.83 15.74
N LEU A 194 -3.40 19.32 14.93
CA LEU A 194 -1.96 19.34 15.21
C LEU A 194 -1.41 20.77 15.27
N TRP A 195 -1.84 21.64 14.33
CA TRP A 195 -1.45 23.04 14.27
C TRP A 195 -1.82 23.78 15.55
N ILE A 196 -3.02 23.54 16.10
CA ILE A 196 -3.44 24.17 17.37
C ILE A 196 -2.50 23.78 18.52
N GLU A 197 -1.98 22.55 18.51
CA GLU A 197 -1.04 22.03 19.52
C GLU A 197 0.42 22.37 19.21
N TYR A 198 0.72 23.05 18.10
CA TYR A 198 2.09 23.35 17.66
C TYR A 198 2.95 24.01 18.75
N PRO A 199 2.47 25.00 19.54
CA PRO A 199 3.27 25.57 20.63
C PRO A 199 3.68 24.54 21.68
N ARG A 200 2.80 23.58 21.97
CA ARG A 200 3.06 22.47 22.90
C ARG A 200 4.09 21.50 22.32
N LEU A 201 4.00 21.22 21.02
CA LEU A 201 4.99 20.40 20.31
C LEU A 201 6.37 21.04 20.33
N VAL A 202 6.45 22.35 20.08
CA VAL A 202 7.72 23.08 20.12
C VAL A 202 8.35 22.99 21.51
N LYS A 203 7.52 23.10 22.55
CA LYS A 203 7.99 22.90 23.93
C LYS A 203 8.52 21.49 24.17
N ILE A 204 7.80 20.45 23.71
CA ILE A 204 8.21 19.05 23.93
C ILE A 204 9.50 18.68 23.17
N PHE A 205 9.63 19.12 21.91
CA PHE A 205 10.70 18.65 21.03
C PHE A 205 11.93 19.58 20.97
N PHE A 206 11.73 20.89 21.16
CA PHE A 206 12.78 21.88 20.97
C PHE A 206 13.14 22.65 22.25
N THR A 207 12.45 22.42 23.37
CA THR A 207 12.88 22.94 24.68
C THR A 207 13.60 21.83 25.44
N ASP A 208 14.90 22.01 25.63
CA ASP A 208 15.79 21.10 26.36
C ASP A 208 15.53 21.20 27.89
N ASP A 209 14.46 20.58 28.39
CA ASP A 209 14.33 20.34 29.83
C ASP A 209 15.02 19.00 30.17
N ASP A 210 16.26 19.09 30.68
CA ASP A 210 16.96 18.10 31.51
C ASP A 210 17.15 16.65 31.04
N LEU A 211 16.95 16.33 29.75
CA LEU A 211 17.32 15.01 29.23
C LEU A 211 18.84 14.86 29.19
N LYS A 212 19.39 14.03 30.11
CA LYS A 212 20.81 13.62 30.12
C LYS A 212 21.22 13.16 28.71
N ARG A 213 21.90 14.04 27.97
CA ARG A 213 22.35 13.76 26.60
C ARG A 213 23.32 12.58 26.65
N TYR A 214 23.04 11.53 25.88
CA TYR A 214 23.93 10.38 25.74
C TYR A 214 25.37 10.83 25.42
N PHE A 215 26.32 10.42 26.27
CA PHE A 215 27.69 10.92 26.31
C PHE A 215 28.58 10.25 25.26
N PHE A 216 28.67 10.85 24.08
CA PHE A 216 29.90 10.76 23.31
C PHE A 216 30.82 11.91 23.75
N LYS A 217 31.94 11.58 24.42
CA LYS A 217 32.94 12.59 24.87
C LYS A 217 33.50 13.41 23.71
N SER A 218 33.62 12.81 22.52
CA SER A 218 34.06 13.49 21.30
C SER A 218 32.90 13.86 20.39
N LYS A 219 32.83 15.14 20.01
CA LYS A 219 31.88 15.67 19.00
C LYS A 219 32.04 14.97 17.65
N VAL A 220 33.26 14.54 17.32
CA VAL A 220 33.59 13.83 16.08
C VAL A 220 32.96 12.44 16.06
N ILE A 221 33.19 11.64 17.12
CA ILE A 221 32.63 10.28 17.23
C ILE A 221 31.11 10.33 17.17
N ARG A 222 30.48 11.30 17.88
CA ARG A 222 29.03 11.49 17.84
C ARG A 222 28.50 11.71 16.42
N ASN A 223 29.16 12.56 15.65
CA ASN A 223 28.73 12.87 14.29
C ASN A 223 29.00 11.71 13.33
N LEU A 224 30.10 10.96 13.52
CA LEU A 224 30.39 9.76 12.75
C LEU A 224 29.35 8.66 12.99
N VAL A 225 28.91 8.44 14.23
CA VAL A 225 27.83 7.48 14.55
C VAL A 225 26.49 7.92 13.93
N LYS A 226 26.18 9.21 13.90
CA LYS A 226 25.00 9.72 13.19
C LYS A 226 25.11 9.49 11.68
N LEU A 227 26.29 9.75 11.12
CA LEU A 227 26.54 9.57 9.69
C LEU A 227 26.52 8.09 9.30
N SER A 228 26.97 7.20 10.18
CA SER A 228 27.00 5.75 9.89
C SER A 228 25.61 5.16 9.68
N VAL A 229 24.56 5.72 10.31
CA VAL A 229 23.16 5.33 10.05
C VAL A 229 22.76 5.56 8.60
N ILE A 230 23.36 6.54 7.93
CA ILE A 230 23.12 6.82 6.51
C ILE A 230 24.11 6.00 5.66
N VAL A 231 25.40 6.03 5.99
CA VAL A 231 26.46 5.48 5.14
C VAL A 231 26.47 3.94 5.11
N ILE A 232 26.24 3.26 6.24
CA ILE A 232 26.28 1.79 6.30
C ILE A 232 25.27 1.16 5.33
N PRO A 233 23.98 1.57 5.28
CA PRO A 233 23.04 1.08 4.27
C PRO A 233 23.54 1.23 2.83
N PHE A 234 24.13 2.38 2.46
CA PHE A 234 24.67 2.56 1.11
C PHE A 234 25.84 1.64 0.81
N ILE A 235 26.75 1.44 1.77
CA ILE A 235 27.86 0.48 1.62
C ILE A 235 27.31 -0.94 1.44
N LEU A 236 26.36 -1.35 2.28
CA LEU A 236 25.75 -2.68 2.17
C LEU A 236 25.07 -2.86 0.80
N MET A 237 24.33 -1.86 0.32
CA MET A 237 23.68 -1.90 -0.99
C MET A 237 24.68 -1.88 -2.15
N ALA A 238 25.86 -1.27 -2.00
CA ALA A 238 26.92 -1.30 -3.01
C ALA A 238 27.57 -2.68 -3.15
N ILE A 239 27.46 -3.54 -2.13
CA ILE A 239 27.98 -4.91 -2.15
C ILE A 239 26.95 -5.92 -2.71
N VAL A 240 25.67 -5.57 -2.74
CA VAL A 240 24.61 -6.44 -3.28
C VAL A 240 24.74 -6.54 -4.81
N GLU A 241 24.97 -7.75 -5.32
CA GLU A 241 24.84 -8.04 -6.76
C GLU A 241 23.37 -7.85 -7.18
N TYR A 242 23.09 -6.85 -8.00
CA TYR A 242 21.75 -6.64 -8.53
C TYR A 242 21.39 -7.70 -9.59
N PRO A 243 20.13 -8.18 -9.61
CA PRO A 243 19.58 -8.98 -10.70
C PRO A 243 19.94 -8.40 -12.08
N GLN A 244 20.71 -9.13 -12.88
CA GLN A 244 20.92 -8.76 -14.28
C GLN A 244 19.69 -9.12 -15.10
N TYR A 245 19.28 -8.24 -16.00
CA TYR A 245 18.17 -8.49 -16.91
C TYR A 245 18.74 -8.77 -18.30
N TYR A 246 18.49 -9.99 -18.82
CA TYR A 246 18.95 -10.43 -20.13
C TYR A 246 17.77 -10.53 -21.11
N PRO A 247 17.49 -9.49 -21.92
CA PRO A 247 16.28 -9.43 -22.75
C PRO A 247 16.16 -10.56 -23.78
N GLU A 248 17.29 -11.08 -24.22
CA GLU A 248 17.43 -12.09 -25.27
C GLU A 248 16.95 -13.50 -24.87
N ILE A 249 17.03 -13.80 -23.57
CA ILE A 249 16.60 -15.08 -22.99
C ILE A 249 15.46 -14.90 -21.98
N ASN A 250 15.06 -13.67 -21.65
CA ASN A 250 13.94 -13.44 -20.75
C ASN A 250 12.62 -13.87 -21.42
N GLY A 251 11.85 -14.72 -20.77
CA GLY A 251 10.49 -15.01 -21.20
C GLY A 251 9.95 -16.30 -20.65
N LYS A 252 8.73 -16.59 -21.10
CA LYS A 252 8.06 -17.86 -20.90
C LYS A 252 8.27 -18.75 -22.12
N TYR A 253 8.72 -19.97 -21.89
CA TYR A 253 9.02 -20.94 -22.93
C TYR A 253 8.23 -22.24 -22.73
N VAL A 254 7.72 -22.79 -23.82
CA VAL A 254 7.06 -24.11 -23.85
C VAL A 254 8.03 -25.13 -24.42
N VAL A 255 8.19 -26.26 -23.73
CA VAL A 255 9.04 -27.36 -24.22
C VAL A 255 8.34 -28.09 -25.36
N LYS A 256 9.03 -28.23 -26.49
CA LYS A 256 8.56 -28.97 -27.67
C LYS A 256 9.19 -30.34 -27.77
N GLN A 257 10.47 -30.45 -27.42
CA GLN A 257 11.20 -31.70 -27.39
C GLN A 257 12.12 -31.74 -26.18
N LEU A 258 12.17 -32.89 -25.51
CA LEU A 258 13.04 -33.15 -24.37
C LEU A 258 13.83 -34.43 -24.61
N LYS A 259 15.16 -34.33 -24.59
CA LYS A 259 16.07 -35.47 -24.58
C LYS A 259 16.86 -35.50 -23.27
N VAL A 260 16.79 -36.62 -22.56
CA VAL A 260 17.57 -36.86 -21.34
C VAL A 260 18.50 -38.05 -21.57
N ASN A 261 19.80 -37.86 -21.35
CA ASN A 261 20.82 -38.86 -21.65
C ASN A 261 20.75 -39.40 -23.09
N GLY A 262 20.37 -38.52 -24.03
CA GLY A 262 20.21 -38.85 -25.45
C GLY A 262 18.91 -39.57 -25.83
N LYS A 263 18.05 -39.93 -24.86
CA LYS A 263 16.75 -40.57 -25.10
C LYS A 263 15.64 -39.53 -25.17
N ASP A 264 14.80 -39.62 -26.20
CA ASP A 264 13.60 -38.79 -26.33
C ASP A 264 12.59 -39.12 -25.23
N ILE A 265 12.11 -38.09 -24.54
CA ILE A 265 11.01 -38.17 -23.58
C ILE A 265 9.79 -37.50 -24.22
N ALA A 266 8.68 -38.23 -24.31
CA ALA A 266 7.44 -37.70 -24.87
C ALA A 266 6.86 -36.56 -23.99
N VAL A 267 6.55 -35.43 -24.62
CA VAL A 267 5.98 -34.23 -23.97
C VAL A 267 4.55 -34.00 -24.48
N PRO A 268 3.51 -33.85 -23.63
CA PRO A 268 3.43 -34.18 -22.20
C PRO A 268 2.90 -35.61 -22.03
N SER A 269 3.74 -36.56 -21.59
CA SER A 269 3.28 -37.94 -21.39
C SER A 269 3.02 -38.31 -19.92
N VAL A 270 3.70 -37.67 -18.96
CA VAL A 270 3.63 -38.01 -17.53
C VAL A 270 3.88 -36.77 -16.65
N ASP A 271 3.39 -36.80 -15.41
CA ASP A 271 3.53 -35.78 -14.36
C ASP A 271 4.95 -35.39 -13.93
N SER A 272 5.98 -36.02 -14.49
CA SER A 272 7.40 -35.76 -14.19
C SER A 272 8.16 -35.20 -15.38
N VAL A 273 7.46 -34.83 -16.46
CA VAL A 273 8.07 -34.30 -17.68
C VAL A 273 8.11 -32.78 -17.61
N LEU A 274 9.26 -32.19 -17.96
CA LEU A 274 9.44 -30.75 -18.06
C LEU A 274 8.58 -30.21 -19.21
N THR A 275 7.68 -29.26 -18.91
CA THR A 275 6.74 -28.71 -19.89
C THR A 275 6.96 -27.22 -20.16
N LYS A 276 7.45 -26.46 -19.17
CA LYS A 276 7.73 -25.03 -19.34
C LYS A 276 9.03 -24.63 -18.66
N VAL A 277 9.67 -23.63 -19.26
CA VAL A 277 10.83 -22.94 -18.72
C VAL A 277 10.48 -21.47 -18.62
N TYR A 278 10.67 -20.87 -17.46
CA TYR A 278 10.55 -19.43 -17.27
C TYR A 278 11.93 -18.90 -16.96
N ILE A 279 12.33 -17.84 -17.66
CA ILE A 279 13.55 -17.10 -17.36
C ILE A 279 13.10 -15.66 -17.18
N ASP A 280 13.17 -15.15 -15.97
CA ASP A 280 12.89 -13.76 -15.64
C ASP A 280 14.07 -13.19 -14.86
N LYS A 281 14.25 -11.86 -14.82
CA LYS A 281 15.35 -11.13 -14.15
C LYS A 281 16.47 -12.04 -13.59
N ASN A 282 16.38 -12.47 -12.34
CA ASN A 282 17.37 -13.37 -11.71
C ASN A 282 16.85 -14.79 -11.47
N ASP A 283 15.65 -15.12 -11.93
CA ASP A 283 14.98 -16.38 -11.61
C ASP A 283 14.79 -17.24 -12.86
N ILE A 284 15.15 -18.51 -12.73
CA ILE A 284 14.80 -19.55 -13.68
C ILE A 284 13.88 -20.56 -12.99
N VAL A 285 12.80 -20.89 -13.68
CA VAL A 285 11.80 -21.85 -13.20
C VAL A 285 11.64 -22.96 -14.23
N LEU A 286 11.81 -24.20 -13.78
CA LEU A 286 11.50 -25.40 -14.54
C LEU A 286 10.18 -25.98 -14.00
N GLU A 287 9.13 -26.01 -14.83
CA GLU A 287 7.81 -26.54 -14.46
C GLU A 287 7.58 -27.92 -15.07
N TYR A 288 7.23 -28.90 -14.22
CA TYR A 288 7.06 -30.30 -14.60
C TYR A 288 5.57 -30.68 -14.61
N ASN A 289 4.89 -30.40 -15.73
CA ASN A 289 3.46 -30.65 -16.00
C ASN A 289 2.45 -29.93 -15.09
N LYS A 290 2.73 -29.80 -13.79
CA LYS A 290 1.85 -29.27 -12.75
C LYS A 290 2.44 -27.99 -12.13
N PRO A 291 1.63 -26.94 -11.88
CA PRO A 291 2.13 -25.66 -11.33
C PRO A 291 2.84 -25.73 -9.97
N TRP A 292 2.53 -26.74 -9.14
CA TRP A 292 3.20 -26.94 -7.84
C TRP A 292 4.46 -27.82 -7.93
N LYS A 293 4.73 -28.44 -9.09
CA LYS A 293 5.97 -29.18 -9.35
C LYS A 293 6.94 -28.29 -10.12
N ARG A 294 7.65 -27.44 -9.38
CA ARG A 294 8.59 -26.47 -9.94
C ARG A 294 9.96 -26.57 -9.26
N LEU A 295 11.02 -26.48 -10.07
CA LEU A 295 12.34 -26.06 -9.59
C LEU A 295 12.43 -24.56 -9.77
N ILE A 296 12.71 -23.82 -8.70
CA ILE A 296 12.86 -22.37 -8.73
C ILE A 296 14.27 -22.06 -8.24
N GLY A 297 15.05 -21.35 -9.04
CA GLY A 297 16.44 -21.07 -8.75
C GLY A 297 16.89 -19.72 -9.29
N ASN A 298 18.07 -19.30 -8.86
CA ASN A 298 18.76 -18.19 -9.50
C ASN A 298 19.61 -18.68 -10.65
N TYR A 299 19.90 -17.81 -11.61
CA TYR A 299 20.83 -18.14 -12.68
C TYR A 299 21.87 -17.05 -12.90
N LYS A 300 23.04 -17.47 -13.40
CA LYS A 300 24.05 -16.59 -13.99
C LYS A 300 24.13 -16.92 -15.48
N TYR A 301 24.19 -15.89 -16.31
CA TYR A 301 24.28 -16.04 -17.76
C TYR A 301 25.46 -15.23 -18.29
N ASN A 302 26.24 -15.85 -19.17
CA ASN A 302 27.34 -15.21 -19.87
C ASN A 302 26.93 -15.07 -21.34
N GLU A 303 26.82 -13.83 -21.81
CA GLU A 303 26.37 -13.48 -23.17
C GLU A 303 27.36 -13.96 -24.25
N ASP A 304 28.67 -13.90 -23.96
CA ASP A 304 29.73 -14.21 -24.93
C ASP A 304 29.71 -15.67 -25.37
N ASN A 305 29.52 -16.58 -24.41
CA ASN A 305 29.53 -18.03 -24.64
C ASN A 305 28.14 -18.68 -24.48
N ARG A 306 27.11 -17.86 -24.25
CA ARG A 306 25.72 -18.24 -24.03
C ARG A 306 25.52 -19.28 -22.91
N GLN A 307 26.42 -19.30 -21.94
CA GLN A 307 26.39 -20.27 -20.85
C GLN A 307 25.47 -19.79 -19.73
N LEU A 308 24.48 -20.60 -19.42
CA LEU A 308 23.55 -20.44 -18.31
C LEU A 308 23.87 -21.44 -17.20
N THR A 309 24.09 -20.94 -16.00
CA THR A 309 24.24 -21.77 -14.79
C THR A 309 23.15 -21.44 -13.80
N ALA A 310 22.34 -22.43 -13.39
CA ALA A 310 21.25 -22.24 -12.45
C ALA A 310 21.42 -23.06 -11.17
N THR A 311 21.14 -22.41 -10.03
CA THR A 311 21.18 -22.99 -8.69
C THR A 311 19.80 -22.91 -8.03
N TRP A 312 19.27 -24.04 -7.59
CA TRP A 312 17.91 -24.15 -7.08
C TRP A 312 17.78 -23.67 -5.62
N ARG A 313 16.72 -22.90 -5.35
CA ARG A 313 16.29 -22.47 -4.02
C ARG A 313 15.06 -23.25 -3.54
N PHE A 314 14.26 -23.77 -4.47
CA PHE A 314 13.06 -24.56 -4.19
C PHE A 314 12.93 -25.74 -5.16
N PRO A 315 12.51 -26.93 -4.69
CA PRO A 315 12.36 -27.31 -3.28
C PRO A 315 13.74 -27.37 -2.59
N GLN A 316 13.79 -27.26 -1.26
CA GLN A 316 15.06 -27.27 -0.51
C GLN A 316 15.88 -28.56 -0.71
N SER A 317 15.24 -29.64 -1.16
CA SER A 317 15.89 -30.92 -1.48
C SER A 317 16.63 -30.93 -2.83
N ALA A 318 16.39 -29.96 -3.71
CA ALA A 318 17.04 -29.89 -5.02
C ALA A 318 18.50 -29.42 -4.84
N ARG A 319 19.45 -30.35 -4.99
CA ARG A 319 20.89 -30.08 -4.80
C ARG A 319 21.68 -29.96 -6.10
N ASP A 320 21.10 -30.32 -7.23
CA ASP A 320 21.78 -30.28 -8.52
C ASP A 320 21.94 -28.84 -9.02
N THR A 321 22.93 -28.61 -9.88
CA THR A 321 23.09 -27.36 -10.63
C THR A 321 22.83 -27.66 -12.10
N LEU A 322 22.06 -26.81 -12.77
CA LEU A 322 21.96 -26.83 -14.23
C LEU A 322 23.11 -26.02 -14.80
N LYS A 323 23.91 -26.62 -15.68
CA LYS A 323 24.91 -25.94 -16.51
C LYS A 323 24.57 -26.20 -17.96
N ALA A 324 24.11 -25.19 -18.68
CA ALA A 324 23.62 -25.31 -20.03
C ALA A 324 24.09 -24.16 -20.92
N GLN A 325 23.97 -24.34 -22.23
CA GLN A 325 23.98 -23.26 -23.21
C GLN A 325 22.56 -23.03 -23.70
N ILE A 326 22.18 -21.77 -23.86
CA ILE A 326 20.86 -21.36 -24.35
C ILE A 326 21.00 -20.50 -25.61
N THR A 327 20.23 -20.80 -26.65
CA THR A 327 20.13 -19.89 -27.79
C THR A 327 19.04 -18.83 -27.54
N PRO A 328 19.30 -17.54 -27.85
CA PRO A 328 18.27 -16.51 -27.82
C PRO A 328 17.10 -16.84 -28.75
N ALA A 329 15.90 -16.40 -28.38
CA ALA A 329 14.72 -16.49 -29.24
C ALA A 329 13.79 -15.27 -29.07
N THR A 330 13.23 -14.81 -30.19
CA THR A 330 12.12 -13.85 -30.22
C THR A 330 10.80 -14.57 -29.91
N VAL A 331 9.72 -13.81 -29.70
CA VAL A 331 8.37 -14.39 -29.46
C VAL A 331 7.94 -15.20 -30.69
N GLY A 332 7.47 -16.43 -30.47
CA GLY A 332 7.18 -17.43 -31.52
C GLY A 332 8.43 -18.14 -32.05
N GLY A 333 9.62 -17.72 -31.65
CA GLY A 333 10.89 -18.32 -32.02
C GLY A 333 11.23 -19.54 -31.17
N LYS A 334 12.01 -20.45 -31.76
CA LYS A 334 12.57 -21.62 -31.10
C LYS A 334 13.95 -21.30 -30.52
N ALA A 335 14.19 -21.78 -29.30
CA ALA A 335 15.47 -21.78 -28.61
C ALA A 335 15.83 -23.22 -28.23
N THR A 336 17.10 -23.46 -27.98
CA THR A 336 17.63 -24.73 -27.51
C THR A 336 18.36 -24.51 -26.21
N LEU A 337 18.03 -25.31 -25.19
CA LEU A 337 18.71 -25.33 -23.90
C LEU A 337 19.40 -26.69 -23.77
N THR A 338 20.73 -26.71 -23.95
CA THR A 338 21.52 -27.94 -23.96
C THR A 338 22.58 -27.91 -22.87
N GLY A 339 22.62 -28.93 -22.01
CA GLY A 339 23.50 -28.91 -20.85
C GLY A 339 23.47 -30.17 -20.01
N LYS A 340 23.86 -30.02 -18.75
CA LYS A 340 23.79 -31.05 -17.73
C LYS A 340 23.09 -30.54 -16.48
N MET A 341 22.31 -31.41 -15.87
CA MET A 341 21.76 -31.20 -14.54
C MET A 341 22.18 -32.40 -13.68
N GLY A 342 23.04 -32.16 -12.70
CA GLY A 342 23.69 -33.25 -11.96
C GLY A 342 24.52 -34.13 -12.91
N LYS A 343 24.18 -35.43 -12.98
CA LYS A 343 24.85 -36.41 -13.87
C LYS A 343 24.16 -36.57 -15.23
N GLU A 344 22.96 -36.02 -15.40
CA GLU A 344 22.15 -36.22 -16.60
C GLU A 344 22.46 -35.17 -17.67
N SER A 345 22.53 -35.58 -18.93
CA SER A 345 22.57 -34.65 -20.06
C SER A 345 21.15 -34.28 -20.50
N LEU A 346 20.93 -33.00 -20.74
CA LEU A 346 19.65 -32.43 -21.15
C LEU A 346 19.83 -31.74 -22.50
N ASN A 347 18.93 -32.01 -23.44
CA ASN A 347 18.77 -31.23 -24.66
C ASN A 347 17.28 -30.93 -24.84
N ILE A 348 16.93 -29.65 -24.75
CA ILE A 348 15.56 -29.18 -24.66
C ILE A 348 15.32 -28.19 -25.80
N GLU A 349 14.40 -28.51 -26.69
CA GLU A 349 13.89 -27.55 -27.68
C GLU A 349 12.69 -26.83 -27.07
N ILE A 350 12.78 -25.50 -26.99
CA ILE A 350 11.79 -24.66 -26.33
C ILE A 350 11.31 -23.55 -27.29
N GLU A 351 10.05 -23.17 -27.22
CA GLU A 351 9.47 -22.08 -28.01
C GLU A 351 9.07 -20.93 -27.09
N ARG A 352 9.54 -19.71 -27.36
CA ARG A 352 9.18 -18.52 -26.58
C ARG A 352 7.75 -18.12 -26.90
N ILE A 353 6.88 -18.08 -25.89
CA ILE A 353 5.51 -17.64 -26.05
C ILE A 353 5.35 -16.21 -25.54
N ASN A 354 4.31 -15.52 -26.03
CA ASN A 354 4.08 -14.13 -25.64
C ASN A 354 3.85 -14.06 -24.12
N ASN A 355 4.59 -13.16 -23.47
CA ASN A 355 4.34 -12.82 -22.08
C ASN A 355 2.98 -12.12 -22.10
N GLY A 356 1.92 -12.77 -21.60
CA GLY A 356 0.64 -12.09 -21.38
C GLY A 356 0.96 -10.77 -20.67
N THR A 357 0.64 -9.66 -21.31
CA THR A 357 1.04 -8.32 -20.88
C THR A 357 0.66 -8.13 -19.41
N ARG A 358 1.62 -7.66 -18.62
CA ARG A 358 1.31 -6.92 -17.39
C ARG A 358 0.93 -5.50 -17.76
#